data_AF-A0ABD5ATM6-F1
#
_entry.id   AF-A0ABD5ATM6-F1
#
_cell.length_a   1.000
_cell.length_b   1.000
_cell.length_c   1.000
_cell.angle_alpha   90.00
_cell.angle_beta   90.00
_cell.angle_gamma   90.00
#
_symmetry.space_group_name_H-M   'P 1'
#
loop_
_entity.id
_entity.type
_entity.pdbx_description
1 polymer ?
#
loop_
_entity_poly.entity_id
_entity_poly.type
_entity_poly.pdbx_seq_one_letter_code
_entity_poly.pdbx_strand_id
1 'polypeptide(L)'
;FFNNERVRFETKIPFFEPFNENTNIIFDNYLIVILIITIQALLTFKLYKHTYYKLFAILSLLTIVSAFIPYVDSIFNGFSAPQKRWHYLLAFATSGLIALYVHYFHTIKVRTYIWTSLFGFILVLISAYMYHKFVIWIVWVPIVFLIGLLSKTHVSSFFYKKGIYCYAISVIILALLVSSVFTKYQIFHQDHEKRANTFYVNASLYNTPVQQDLVQQMNAKKLPEERTDWRVNEQDNTPMYQHFKGLSLYSSIFDQQLIDLYYKNLMINIKEESVSRYQSTGGRANIASLFSVRYAMLKDYQTNLPEFFKPVKASGQYRMYENQQVLPAVRIMDHYYDARYLKTAIDREHAMIDGVVLNRKGEKYKPHASNLLSQVDVQDDAIQHLGRNQIKVQKVGGGYTLSLPQNLQKKFKDFYLVVHIKRGQPDSNHMIDVNGYQNNRLFNASKYRTGQYEQLYRVQPDKEGNIHIGLSPTGNYEFKILGLYGENYQTLENAPKEKIYASYQEGQSKIKVTLKKHKKGMMVLNAPYRKGMKAQVDGHPVTPQRVNYFMIGIPVDAQAKHIEITYRPPWFFTMIILSFIFALLSYLFSKYIYLKINKRKSEAY
;
A
#
# COMPACT_ATOMS: atom_id res chain seq x y z
N PHE A 1 -1.79 8.00 10.30
CA PHE A 1 -2.20 6.68 10.82
C PHE A 1 -3.70 6.59 11.07
N PHE A 2 -4.34 7.52 11.78
CA PHE A 2 -5.79 7.45 12.07
C PHE A 2 -6.75 7.46 10.86
N ASN A 3 -6.33 7.95 9.68
CA ASN A 3 -7.14 7.97 8.45
C ASN A 3 -6.76 6.87 7.44
N ASN A 4 -6.04 5.82 7.85
CA ASN A 4 -5.75 4.68 6.99
C ASN A 4 -6.83 3.62 7.22
N GLU A 5 -7.85 3.59 6.38
CA GLU A 5 -8.94 2.63 6.54
C GLU A 5 -8.45 1.21 6.22
N ARG A 6 -8.62 0.29 7.18
CA ARG A 6 -8.42 -1.14 6.99
C ARG A 6 -9.63 -1.89 7.53
N VAL A 7 -9.97 -2.99 6.88
CA VAL A 7 -10.94 -3.94 7.40
C VAL A 7 -10.45 -4.46 8.75
N ARG A 8 -11.38 -4.61 9.69
CA ARG A 8 -11.07 -5.25 10.97
C ARG A 8 -10.53 -6.66 10.69
N PHE A 9 -9.46 -7.03 11.39
CA PHE A 9 -8.98 -8.41 11.33
C PHE A 9 -9.95 -9.28 12.14
N GLU A 10 -10.71 -10.13 11.44
CA GLU A 10 -11.79 -10.94 12.03
C GLU A 10 -11.31 -12.32 12.49
N THR A 11 -10.06 -12.68 12.19
CA THR A 11 -9.48 -13.97 12.56
C THR A 11 -8.94 -13.93 13.99
N LYS A 12 -9.05 -15.05 14.70
CA LYS A 12 -8.51 -15.21 16.05
C LYS A 12 -6.99 -15.03 16.04
N ILE A 13 -6.50 -14.05 16.80
CA ILE A 13 -5.07 -13.86 17.04
C ILE A 13 -4.68 -14.79 18.21
N PRO A 14 -3.68 -15.67 18.05
CA PRO A 14 -3.21 -16.50 19.15
C PRO A 14 -2.53 -15.63 20.22
N PHE A 15 -2.63 -16.04 21.48
CA PHE A 15 -2.03 -15.29 22.59
C PHE A 15 -0.50 -15.34 22.57
N PHE A 16 0.06 -16.51 22.20
CA PHE A 16 1.48 -16.71 21.97
C PHE A 16 1.73 -17.23 20.55
N GLU A 17 2.83 -16.78 19.97
CA GLU A 17 3.32 -17.29 18.70
C GLU A 17 3.81 -18.75 18.88
N PRO A 18 3.45 -19.69 17.99
CA PRO A 18 3.98 -21.05 18.07
C PRO A 18 5.50 -21.04 17.91
N PHE A 19 6.22 -21.74 18.77
CA PHE A 19 7.68 -21.85 18.68
C PHE A 19 8.08 -22.87 17.61
N ASN A 20 8.59 -22.40 16.48
CA ASN A 20 9.07 -23.19 15.34
C ASN A 20 10.29 -22.50 14.71
N GLU A 21 10.86 -23.09 13.65
CA GLU A 21 12.05 -22.55 12.96
C GLU A 21 11.87 -21.05 12.64
N ASN A 22 10.75 -20.71 11.99
CA ASN A 22 10.45 -19.35 11.55
C ASN A 22 10.23 -18.35 12.68
N THR A 23 9.94 -18.79 13.91
CA THR A 23 9.69 -17.87 15.04
C THR A 23 10.86 -17.80 16.01
N ASN A 24 11.85 -18.68 15.85
CA ASN A 24 13.03 -18.75 16.70
C ASN A 24 14.03 -17.62 16.41
N ILE A 25 13.93 -16.55 17.21
CA ILE A 25 14.76 -15.33 17.07
C ILE A 25 16.26 -15.54 17.32
N ILE A 26 16.70 -16.66 17.90
CA ILE A 26 18.14 -16.92 18.17
C ILE A 26 18.79 -17.80 17.09
N PHE A 27 18.01 -18.31 16.13
CA PHE A 27 18.49 -19.26 15.14
C PHE A 27 18.08 -18.90 13.71
N ASP A 28 16.78 -18.98 13.37
CA ASP A 28 16.32 -18.79 11.98
C ASP A 28 14.89 -18.24 11.87
N ASN A 29 14.65 -17.15 12.60
CA ASN A 29 13.40 -16.42 12.46
C ASN A 29 13.29 -15.78 11.08
N TYR A 30 12.10 -15.82 10.46
CA TYR A 30 11.87 -15.32 9.09
C TYR A 30 12.09 -13.81 8.88
N LEU A 31 12.37 -13.04 9.94
CA LEU A 31 12.65 -11.61 9.89
C LEU A 31 13.96 -11.19 10.56
N ILE A 32 14.28 -11.74 11.73
CA ILE A 32 15.42 -11.29 12.52
C ILE A 32 16.03 -12.39 13.38
N VAL A 33 17.35 -12.57 13.24
CA VAL A 33 18.15 -13.41 14.14
C VAL A 33 18.97 -12.52 15.05
N ILE A 34 18.69 -12.53 16.35
CA ILE A 34 19.50 -11.82 17.35
C ILE A 34 20.79 -12.61 17.61
N LEU A 35 21.89 -11.90 17.83
CA LEU A 35 23.16 -12.57 18.12
C LEU A 35 23.10 -13.23 19.49
N ILE A 36 23.70 -14.41 19.61
CA ILE A 36 23.75 -15.13 20.90
C ILE A 36 24.48 -14.35 22.01
N ILE A 37 25.31 -13.38 21.61
CA ILE A 37 25.95 -12.41 22.51
C ILE A 37 24.92 -11.60 23.32
N THR A 38 23.70 -11.40 22.79
CA THR A 38 22.60 -10.79 23.55
C THR A 38 22.22 -11.63 24.76
N ILE A 39 22.06 -12.96 24.60
CA ILE A 39 21.73 -13.86 25.72
C ILE A 39 22.88 -13.90 26.72
N GLN A 40 24.11 -13.97 26.22
CA GLN A 40 25.32 -13.90 27.05
C GLN A 40 25.36 -12.62 27.90
N ALA A 41 25.05 -11.47 27.28
CA ALA A 41 24.96 -10.19 27.95
C ALA A 41 23.85 -10.19 29.01
N LEU A 42 22.62 -10.59 28.66
CA LEU A 42 21.50 -10.63 29.60
C LEU A 42 21.81 -11.43 30.88
N LEU A 43 22.58 -12.52 30.78
CA LEU A 43 22.99 -13.36 31.90
C LEU A 43 24.19 -12.81 32.71
N THR A 44 24.78 -11.68 32.29
CA THR A 44 25.93 -11.06 32.97
C THR A 44 25.47 -10.04 34.01
N PHE A 45 24.85 -10.52 35.09
CA PHE A 45 24.17 -9.71 36.12
C PHE A 45 25.01 -8.58 36.73
N LYS A 46 26.34 -8.75 36.84
CA LYS A 46 27.25 -7.72 37.39
C LYS A 46 27.20 -6.40 36.60
N LEU A 47 26.87 -6.44 35.30
CA LEU A 47 26.84 -5.26 34.45
C LEU A 47 25.58 -4.40 34.65
N TYR A 48 24.53 -4.93 35.29
CA TYR A 48 23.28 -4.20 35.58
C TYR A 48 23.47 -3.05 36.58
N LYS A 49 24.65 -2.93 37.21
CA LYS A 49 25.04 -1.75 37.99
C LYS A 49 25.21 -0.49 37.12
N HIS A 50 25.45 -0.65 35.82
CA HIS A 50 25.59 0.46 34.89
C HIS A 50 24.21 0.86 34.35
N THR A 51 23.81 2.11 34.55
CA THR A 51 22.46 2.60 34.24
C THR A 51 22.03 2.33 32.79
N TYR A 52 22.90 2.66 31.82
CA TYR A 52 22.59 2.42 30.40
C TYR A 52 22.57 0.94 30.04
N TYR A 53 23.44 0.13 30.65
CA TYR A 53 23.41 -1.33 30.45
C TYR A 53 22.08 -1.92 30.95
N LYS A 54 21.65 -1.53 32.15
CA LYS A 54 20.37 -1.93 32.73
C LYS A 54 19.20 -1.52 31.83
N LEU A 55 19.21 -0.29 31.29
CA LEU A 55 18.20 0.18 30.36
C LEU A 55 18.13 -0.72 29.11
N PHE A 56 19.25 -0.92 28.41
CA PHE A 56 19.28 -1.74 27.19
C PHE A 56 18.99 -3.22 27.45
N ALA A 57 19.35 -3.75 28.62
CA ALA A 57 18.99 -5.11 29.04
C ALA A 57 17.47 -5.26 29.23
N ILE A 58 16.83 -4.30 29.93
CA ILE A 58 15.37 -4.29 30.11
C ILE A 58 14.66 -4.15 28.76
N LEU A 59 15.10 -3.22 27.90
CA LEU A 59 14.54 -3.04 26.57
C LEU A 59 14.69 -4.31 25.70
N SER A 60 15.85 -4.95 25.74
CA SER A 60 16.10 -6.21 25.03
C SER A 60 15.17 -7.32 25.54
N LEU A 61 15.00 -7.48 26.86
CA LEU A 61 14.09 -8.47 27.42
C LEU A 61 12.64 -8.19 27.04
N LEU A 62 12.18 -6.95 27.19
CA LEU A 62 10.81 -6.53 26.82
C LEU A 62 10.53 -6.79 25.34
N THR A 63 11.46 -6.43 24.45
CA THR A 63 11.31 -6.66 23.01
C THR A 63 11.39 -8.13 22.64
N ILE A 64 12.24 -8.93 23.28
CA ILE A 64 12.29 -10.39 23.09
C ILE A 64 10.95 -11.03 23.47
N VAL A 65 10.43 -10.73 24.66
CA VAL A 65 9.14 -11.26 25.13
C VAL A 65 8.01 -10.81 24.20
N SER A 66 7.99 -9.53 23.82
CA SER A 66 6.98 -8.98 22.92
C SER A 66 6.99 -9.62 21.54
N ALA A 67 8.13 -10.10 21.04
CA ALA A 67 8.25 -10.77 19.73
C ALA A 67 7.48 -12.11 19.66
N PHE A 68 7.12 -12.68 20.81
CA PHE A 68 6.31 -13.89 20.95
C PHE A 68 4.83 -13.61 21.27
N ILE A 69 4.42 -12.33 21.32
CA ILE A 69 3.04 -11.91 21.62
C ILE A 69 2.45 -11.24 20.37
N PRO A 70 1.68 -11.94 19.53
CA PRO A 70 1.13 -11.40 18.28
C PRO A 70 0.19 -10.20 18.44
N TYR A 71 -0.35 -10.00 19.65
CA TYR A 71 -1.09 -8.77 19.97
C TYR A 71 -0.21 -7.52 19.93
N VAL A 72 1.08 -7.61 20.30
CA VAL A 72 2.02 -6.50 20.15
C VAL A 72 2.24 -6.18 18.67
N ASP A 73 2.38 -7.22 17.83
CA ASP A 73 2.46 -7.06 16.37
C ASP A 73 1.22 -6.35 15.79
N SER A 74 0.04 -6.64 16.33
CA SER A 74 -1.21 -5.97 15.94
C SER A 74 -1.22 -4.49 16.35
N ILE A 75 -0.81 -4.16 17.58
CA ILE A 75 -0.72 -2.77 18.07
C ILE A 75 0.17 -1.93 17.16
N PHE A 76 1.37 -2.42 16.84
CA PHE A 76 2.30 -1.73 15.93
C PHE A 76 1.85 -1.72 14.46
N ASN A 77 0.81 -2.49 14.12
CA ASN A 77 0.12 -2.44 12.84
C ASN A 77 -1.26 -1.73 12.92
N GLY A 78 -1.48 -0.89 13.94
CA GLY A 78 -2.70 -0.10 14.10
C GLY A 78 -3.93 -0.93 14.46
N PHE A 79 -3.76 -1.96 15.30
CA PHE A 79 -4.80 -2.91 15.70
C PHE A 79 -5.37 -3.73 14.53
N SER A 80 -4.62 -3.86 13.44
CA SER A 80 -4.94 -4.70 12.28
C SER A 80 -4.30 -6.09 12.43
N ALA A 81 -4.15 -6.84 11.33
CA ALA A 81 -3.50 -8.15 11.32
C ALA A 81 -2.11 -8.09 12.00
N PRO A 82 -1.71 -9.08 12.82
CA PRO A 82 -0.38 -9.13 13.42
C PRO A 82 0.71 -8.99 12.35
N GLN A 83 1.52 -7.93 12.42
CA GLN A 83 2.69 -7.76 11.55
C GLN A 83 3.91 -7.32 12.38
N LYS A 84 5.02 -8.06 12.25
CA LYS A 84 6.29 -7.86 12.96
C LYS A 84 7.10 -6.64 12.49
N ARG A 85 6.43 -5.57 12.02
CA ARG A 85 7.06 -4.34 11.48
C ARG A 85 7.90 -3.57 12.50
N TRP A 86 7.66 -3.78 13.80
CA TRP A 86 8.36 -3.10 14.89
C TRP A 86 9.66 -3.79 15.31
N HIS A 87 10.00 -4.96 14.73
CA HIS A 87 11.19 -5.73 15.11
C HIS A 87 12.52 -4.99 14.90
N TYR A 88 12.53 -3.84 14.20
CA TYR A 88 13.69 -2.93 14.21
C TYR A 88 14.02 -2.41 15.63
N LEU A 89 13.03 -2.31 16.53
CA LEU A 89 13.24 -1.96 17.94
C LEU A 89 13.98 -3.08 18.69
N LEU A 90 13.65 -4.34 18.37
CA LEU A 90 14.38 -5.50 18.91
C LEU A 90 15.85 -5.45 18.46
N ALA A 91 16.10 -5.25 17.16
CA ALA A 91 17.46 -5.10 16.62
C ALA A 91 18.23 -3.96 17.32
N PHE A 92 17.58 -2.81 17.51
CA PHE A 92 18.18 -1.65 18.17
C PHE A 92 18.52 -1.93 19.65
N ALA A 93 17.59 -2.50 20.40
CA ALA A 93 17.77 -2.79 21.82
C ALA A 93 18.89 -3.81 22.04
N THR A 94 18.91 -4.91 21.28
CA THR A 94 19.92 -5.95 21.42
C THR A 94 21.30 -5.49 20.97
N SER A 95 21.39 -4.69 19.91
CA SER A 95 22.66 -4.13 19.44
C SER A 95 23.26 -3.15 20.45
N GLY A 96 22.44 -2.29 21.05
CA GLY A 96 22.88 -1.40 22.12
C GLY A 96 23.36 -2.17 23.36
N LEU A 97 22.67 -3.25 23.73
CA LEU A 97 23.11 -4.14 24.81
C LEU A 97 24.46 -4.79 24.51
N ILE A 98 24.67 -5.30 23.29
CA ILE A 98 25.95 -5.90 22.87
C ILE A 98 27.07 -4.87 22.89
N ALA A 99 26.83 -3.65 22.39
CA ALA A 99 27.84 -2.58 22.40
C ALA A 99 28.28 -2.25 23.85
N LEU A 100 27.33 -2.13 24.77
CA LEU A 100 27.63 -1.90 26.19
C LEU A 100 28.29 -3.10 26.86
N TYR A 101 27.94 -4.33 26.45
CA TYR A 101 28.59 -5.56 26.91
C TYR A 101 30.08 -5.58 26.52
N VAL A 102 30.39 -5.27 25.26
CA VAL A 102 31.77 -5.14 24.75
C VAL A 102 32.50 -3.99 25.45
N HIS A 103 31.85 -2.85 25.67
CA HIS A 103 32.44 -1.72 26.38
C HIS A 103 32.85 -2.06 27.83
N TYR A 104 31.97 -2.75 28.58
CA TYR A 104 32.24 -3.16 29.96
C TYR A 104 32.91 -4.53 30.10
N PHE A 105 33.37 -5.12 28.99
CA PHE A 105 33.89 -6.48 28.92
C PHE A 105 35.01 -6.77 29.94
N HIS A 106 35.85 -5.76 30.20
CA HIS A 106 36.96 -5.83 31.16
C HIS A 106 36.54 -6.11 32.60
N THR A 107 35.31 -5.75 32.97
CA THR A 107 34.81 -5.88 34.36
C THR A 107 34.23 -7.26 34.67
N ILE A 108 34.02 -8.08 33.64
CA ILE A 108 33.38 -9.39 33.73
C ILE A 108 34.39 -10.39 34.31
N LYS A 109 33.97 -11.33 35.16
CA LYS A 109 34.86 -12.42 35.62
C LYS A 109 34.99 -13.52 34.56
N VAL A 110 36.13 -14.21 34.49
CA VAL A 110 36.33 -15.32 33.51
C VAL A 110 35.30 -16.42 33.70
N ARG A 111 35.02 -16.83 34.95
CA ARG A 111 33.98 -17.83 35.27
C ARG A 111 32.60 -17.45 34.73
N THR A 112 32.18 -16.19 34.94
CA THR A 112 30.89 -15.68 34.43
C THR A 112 30.86 -15.73 32.91
N TYR A 113 31.93 -15.28 32.25
CA TYR A 113 32.04 -15.31 30.80
C TYR A 113 31.91 -16.73 30.23
N ILE A 114 32.60 -17.71 30.81
CA ILE A 114 32.56 -19.10 30.35
C ILE A 114 31.15 -19.68 30.45
N TRP A 115 30.50 -19.55 31.62
CA TRP A 115 29.19 -20.16 31.81
C TRP A 115 28.10 -19.50 30.96
N THR A 116 28.11 -18.17 30.81
CA THR A 116 27.13 -17.48 29.94
C THR A 116 27.38 -17.75 28.45
N SER A 117 28.64 -17.90 28.02
CA SER A 117 28.99 -18.36 26.66
C SER A 117 28.49 -19.79 26.42
N LEU A 118 28.75 -20.72 27.35
CA LEU A 118 28.36 -22.12 27.22
C LEU A 118 26.83 -22.27 27.13
N PHE A 119 26.10 -21.57 28.02
CA PHE A 119 24.65 -21.55 27.98
C PHE A 119 24.11 -21.04 26.63
N GLY A 120 24.66 -19.92 26.13
CA GLY A 120 24.29 -19.39 24.82
C GLY A 120 24.58 -20.39 23.70
N PHE A 121 25.75 -21.03 23.71
CA PHE A 121 26.11 -22.01 22.68
C PHE A 121 25.18 -23.22 22.68
N ILE A 122 24.84 -23.74 23.86
CA ILE A 122 23.90 -24.87 24.01
C ILE A 122 22.55 -24.53 23.38
N LEU A 123 22.02 -23.32 23.58
CA LEU A 123 20.75 -22.91 22.95
C LEU A 123 20.81 -22.91 21.42
N VAL A 124 21.95 -22.49 20.85
CA VAL A 124 22.18 -22.54 19.39
C VAL A 124 22.24 -23.99 18.91
N LEU A 125 22.94 -24.87 19.62
CA LEU A 125 23.05 -26.29 19.27
C LEU A 125 21.71 -27.02 19.39
N ILE A 126 20.93 -26.75 20.44
CA ILE A 126 19.57 -27.28 20.60
C ILE A 126 18.72 -26.84 19.41
N SER A 127 18.76 -25.56 19.02
CA SER A 127 18.00 -25.05 17.87
C SER A 127 18.45 -25.72 16.57
N ALA A 128 19.76 -25.84 16.34
CA ALA A 128 20.32 -26.50 15.16
C ALA A 128 19.90 -27.98 15.05
N TYR A 129 19.90 -28.69 16.19
CA TYR A 129 19.46 -30.07 16.27
C TYR A 129 17.96 -30.21 16.01
N MET A 130 17.13 -29.40 16.69
CA MET A 130 15.67 -29.43 16.57
C MET A 130 15.17 -29.16 15.14
N TYR A 131 15.87 -28.31 14.39
CA TYR A 131 15.49 -27.96 13.02
C TYR A 131 16.33 -28.68 11.95
N HIS A 132 17.20 -29.61 12.35
CA HIS A 132 18.08 -30.36 11.45
C HIS A 132 18.87 -29.46 10.46
N LYS A 133 19.32 -28.30 10.94
CA LYS A 133 19.92 -27.26 10.11
C LYS A 133 21.25 -26.80 10.70
N PHE A 134 22.27 -26.74 9.85
CA PHE A 134 23.59 -26.26 10.23
C PHE A 134 24.07 -25.18 9.27
N VAL A 135 24.49 -24.03 9.80
CA VAL A 135 24.90 -22.85 9.03
C VAL A 135 26.24 -22.32 9.52
N ILE A 136 26.99 -21.68 8.62
CA ILE A 136 28.40 -21.33 8.85
C ILE A 136 28.64 -20.47 10.10
N TRP A 137 27.69 -19.59 10.45
CA TRP A 137 27.85 -18.73 11.63
C TRP A 137 27.84 -19.52 12.95
N ILE A 138 27.26 -20.74 13.00
CA ILE A 138 27.30 -21.61 14.19
C ILE A 138 28.74 -21.99 14.54
N VAL A 139 29.57 -22.29 13.53
CA VAL A 139 31.01 -22.59 13.71
C VAL A 139 31.77 -21.35 14.17
N TRP A 140 31.30 -20.16 13.80
CA TRP A 140 31.92 -18.90 14.22
C TRP A 140 31.65 -18.53 15.68
N VAL A 141 30.52 -18.96 16.26
CA VAL A 141 30.17 -18.72 17.67
C VAL A 141 31.27 -19.17 18.65
N PRO A 142 31.77 -20.42 18.63
CA PRO A 142 32.85 -20.85 19.53
C PRO A 142 34.16 -20.10 19.28
N ILE A 143 34.43 -19.65 18.04
CA ILE A 143 35.60 -18.82 17.72
C ILE A 143 35.48 -17.44 18.40
N VAL A 144 34.31 -16.79 18.32
CA VAL A 144 34.02 -15.55 19.03
C VAL A 144 34.20 -15.72 20.54
N PHE A 145 33.74 -16.84 21.09
CA PHE A 145 33.91 -17.15 22.51
C PHE A 145 35.37 -17.41 22.90
N LEU A 146 36.15 -18.07 22.04
CA LEU A 146 37.57 -18.29 22.27
C LEU A 146 38.36 -16.97 22.24
N ILE A 147 38.12 -16.10 21.25
CA ILE A 147 38.76 -14.78 21.15
C ILE A 147 38.43 -13.94 22.38
N GLY A 148 37.17 -13.94 22.82
CA GLY A 148 36.77 -13.24 24.03
C GLY A 148 37.39 -13.84 25.30
N LEU A 149 37.58 -15.16 25.38
CA LEU A 149 38.30 -15.79 26.50
C LEU A 149 39.79 -15.37 26.51
N LEU A 150 40.46 -15.47 25.37
CA LEU A 150 41.89 -15.12 25.21
C LEU A 150 42.15 -13.65 25.53
N SER A 151 41.26 -12.75 25.11
CA SER A 151 41.37 -11.33 25.45
C SER A 151 41.33 -11.04 26.96
N LYS A 152 40.88 -11.99 27.79
CA LYS A 152 40.84 -11.87 29.26
C LYS A 152 41.99 -12.56 29.98
N THR A 153 42.69 -13.49 29.33
CA THR A 153 43.76 -14.28 29.97
C THR A 153 45.13 -13.60 29.91
N HIS A 154 45.28 -12.50 29.16
CA HIS A 154 46.53 -11.74 29.09
C HIS A 154 46.60 -10.65 30.18
N VAL A 155 47.67 -10.68 30.98
CA VAL A 155 47.86 -9.85 32.19
C VAL A 155 48.33 -8.42 31.87
N SER A 156 48.95 -8.17 30.71
CA SER A 156 49.45 -6.83 30.37
C SER A 156 48.35 -5.93 29.76
N SER A 157 48.31 -4.67 30.21
CA SER A 157 47.33 -3.67 29.77
C SER A 157 47.37 -3.37 28.27
N PHE A 158 48.52 -3.61 27.63
CA PHE A 158 48.73 -3.41 26.19
C PHE A 158 48.06 -4.50 25.33
N PHE A 159 48.24 -5.78 25.68
CA PHE A 159 47.62 -6.90 24.95
C PHE A 159 46.11 -6.98 25.20
N TYR A 160 45.66 -6.55 26.38
CA TYR A 160 44.24 -6.48 26.73
C TYR A 160 43.42 -5.58 25.77
N LYS A 161 43.90 -4.36 25.48
CA LYS A 161 43.20 -3.43 24.57
C LYS A 161 43.08 -3.98 23.15
N LYS A 162 44.17 -4.57 22.62
CA LYS A 162 44.15 -5.24 21.32
C LYS A 162 43.20 -6.44 21.33
N GLY A 163 43.17 -7.21 22.41
CA GLY A 163 42.25 -8.34 22.60
C GLY A 163 40.78 -7.94 22.55
N ILE A 164 40.38 -6.83 23.18
CA ILE A 164 39.01 -6.32 23.08
C ILE A 164 38.68 -5.92 21.64
N TYR A 165 39.60 -5.27 20.92
CA TYR A 165 39.35 -4.93 19.51
C TYR A 165 39.17 -6.18 18.66
N CYS A 166 39.99 -7.21 18.86
CA CYS A 166 39.80 -8.51 18.21
C CYS A 166 38.44 -9.14 18.54
N TYR A 167 38.00 -9.06 19.81
CA TYR A 167 36.68 -9.56 20.21
C TYR A 167 35.54 -8.74 19.59
N ALA A 168 35.63 -7.41 19.57
CA ALA A 168 34.64 -6.56 18.93
C ALA A 168 34.54 -6.85 17.42
N ILE A 169 35.68 -7.00 16.74
CA ILE A 169 35.76 -7.38 15.33
C ILE A 169 35.14 -8.77 15.11
N SER A 170 35.41 -9.75 15.97
CA SER A 170 34.83 -11.10 15.81
C SER A 170 33.32 -11.11 16.00
N VAL A 171 32.77 -10.28 16.90
CA VAL A 171 31.32 -10.04 17.04
C VAL A 171 30.74 -9.36 15.81
N ILE A 172 31.43 -8.38 15.20
CA ILE A 172 31.01 -7.75 13.95
C ILE A 172 30.99 -8.78 12.81
N ILE A 173 32.01 -9.62 12.69
CA ILE A 173 32.05 -10.70 11.70
C ILE A 173 30.89 -11.68 11.93
N LEU A 174 30.59 -12.02 13.19
CA LEU A 174 29.42 -12.85 13.51
C LEU A 174 28.13 -12.18 13.02
N ALA A 175 27.96 -10.88 13.27
CA ALA A 175 26.79 -10.12 12.80
C ALA A 175 26.65 -10.16 11.28
N LEU A 176 27.76 -9.95 10.57
CA LEU A 176 27.80 -10.03 9.10
C LEU A 176 27.48 -11.44 8.61
N LEU A 177 28.05 -12.49 9.22
CA LEU A 177 27.78 -13.88 8.84
C LEU A 177 26.32 -14.26 9.07
N VAL A 178 25.73 -13.92 10.22
CA VAL A 178 24.30 -14.13 10.49
C VAL A 178 23.45 -13.41 9.45
N SER A 179 23.75 -12.14 9.17
CA SER A 179 23.03 -11.36 8.16
C SER A 179 23.18 -11.94 6.75
N SER A 180 24.38 -12.37 6.35
CA SER A 180 24.65 -12.96 5.03
C SER A 180 23.96 -14.30 4.86
N VAL A 181 24.00 -15.17 5.87
CA VAL A 181 23.29 -16.45 5.87
C VAL A 181 21.79 -16.21 5.80
N PHE A 182 21.24 -15.35 6.66
CA PHE A 182 19.83 -14.99 6.62
C PHE A 182 19.43 -14.47 5.24
N THR A 183 20.19 -13.54 4.68
CA THR A 183 19.95 -12.98 3.34
C THR A 183 20.00 -14.06 2.25
N LYS A 184 20.96 -14.97 2.31
CA LYS A 184 21.07 -16.08 1.35
C LYS A 184 19.88 -17.04 1.43
N TYR A 185 19.44 -17.43 2.62
CA TYR A 185 18.42 -18.47 2.76
C TYR A 185 16.98 -17.93 2.76
N GLN A 186 16.76 -16.68 3.17
CA GLN A 186 15.43 -16.09 3.35
C GLN A 186 15.09 -15.05 2.27
N ILE A 187 16.10 -14.43 1.64
CA ILE A 187 15.88 -13.36 0.64
C ILE A 187 16.25 -13.85 -0.77
N PHE A 188 17.40 -14.51 -0.95
CA PHE A 188 17.85 -14.97 -2.26
C PHE A 188 17.45 -16.42 -2.51
N HIS A 189 16.33 -16.61 -3.20
CA HIS A 189 16.02 -17.88 -3.85
C HIS A 189 16.44 -17.82 -5.32
N GLN A 190 16.62 -18.98 -5.96
CA GLN A 190 17.13 -19.11 -7.33
C GLN A 190 16.41 -18.19 -8.33
N ASP A 191 15.11 -17.96 -8.13
CA ASP A 191 14.31 -17.07 -8.97
C ASP A 191 14.58 -15.57 -8.72
N HIS A 192 14.89 -15.18 -7.48
CA HIS A 192 15.28 -13.80 -7.17
C HIS A 192 16.66 -13.47 -7.74
N GLU A 193 17.64 -14.38 -7.65
CA GLU A 193 18.98 -14.17 -8.22
C GLU A 193 18.92 -13.94 -9.74
N LYS A 194 18.08 -14.71 -10.44
CA LYS A 194 17.84 -14.54 -11.89
C LYS A 194 17.20 -13.19 -12.25
N ARG A 195 16.40 -12.61 -11.34
CA ARG A 195 15.63 -11.38 -11.57
C ARG A 195 16.28 -10.11 -10.99
N ALA A 196 17.14 -10.25 -9.99
CA ALA A 196 17.77 -9.15 -9.25
C ALA A 196 18.99 -8.58 -9.99
N ASN A 197 18.85 -8.25 -11.28
CA ASN A 197 19.91 -7.65 -12.08
C ASN A 197 19.36 -6.60 -13.06
N THR A 198 20.22 -5.69 -13.49
CA THR A 198 19.86 -4.56 -14.36
C THR A 198 19.42 -5.02 -15.75
N PHE A 199 19.96 -6.15 -16.24
CA PHE A 199 19.50 -6.75 -17.49
C PHE A 199 18.02 -7.13 -17.39
N TYR A 200 17.58 -7.82 -16.34
CA TYR A 200 16.18 -8.22 -16.17
C TYR A 200 15.22 -7.03 -16.13
N VAL A 201 15.61 -5.93 -15.48
CA VAL A 201 14.81 -4.69 -15.40
C VAL A 201 14.68 -4.01 -16.77
N ASN A 202 15.77 -3.97 -17.55
CA ASN A 202 15.82 -3.18 -18.79
C ASN A 202 15.53 -3.97 -20.07
N ALA A 203 15.85 -5.27 -20.11
CA ALA A 203 15.93 -6.02 -21.36
C ALA A 203 14.59 -6.53 -21.87
N SER A 204 13.63 -6.88 -21.01
CA SER A 204 12.47 -7.66 -21.50
C SER A 204 11.14 -7.42 -20.81
N LEU A 205 11.10 -6.94 -19.57
CA LEU A 205 9.84 -6.97 -18.81
C LEU A 205 9.38 -5.63 -18.25
N TYR A 206 10.24 -4.79 -17.66
CA TYR A 206 9.80 -3.68 -16.80
C TYR A 206 9.88 -2.29 -17.43
N ASN A 207 10.99 -2.01 -18.13
CA ASN A 207 11.26 -0.68 -18.67
C ASN A 207 12.01 -0.73 -20.00
N THR A 208 11.46 -1.46 -20.98
CA THR A 208 12.15 -1.70 -22.25
C THR A 208 12.24 -0.43 -23.11
N PRO A 209 13.21 -0.32 -24.05
CA PRO A 209 13.31 0.83 -24.94
C PRO A 209 12.02 1.14 -25.72
N VAL A 210 11.30 0.11 -26.15
CA VAL A 210 9.99 0.26 -26.83
C VAL A 210 8.95 0.88 -25.89
N GLN A 211 8.86 0.44 -24.64
CA GLN A 211 7.94 1.03 -23.66
C GLN A 211 8.30 2.50 -23.40
N GLN A 212 9.59 2.80 -23.22
CA GLN A 212 10.07 4.16 -22.97
C GLN A 212 9.76 5.09 -24.15
N ASP A 213 9.99 4.66 -25.39
CA ASP A 213 9.66 5.43 -26.60
C ASP A 213 8.16 5.74 -26.70
N LEU A 214 7.30 4.75 -26.52
CA LEU A 214 5.85 4.94 -26.55
C LEU A 214 5.37 5.87 -25.42
N VAL A 215 5.91 5.71 -24.20
CA VAL A 215 5.62 6.59 -23.06
C VAL A 215 6.08 8.03 -23.33
N GLN A 216 7.28 8.21 -23.88
CA GLN A 216 7.80 9.52 -24.24
C GLN A 216 6.93 10.20 -25.30
N GLN A 217 6.48 9.47 -26.31
CA GLN A 217 5.57 10.00 -27.34
C GLN A 217 4.21 10.41 -26.76
N MET A 218 3.61 9.58 -25.90
CA MET A 218 2.36 9.93 -25.21
C MET A 218 2.55 11.17 -24.33
N ASN A 219 3.66 11.24 -23.58
CA ASN A 219 3.98 12.37 -22.71
C ASN A 219 4.20 13.67 -23.49
N ALA A 220 4.83 13.61 -24.66
CA ALA A 220 5.11 14.78 -25.50
C ALA A 220 3.84 15.34 -26.17
N LYS A 221 2.85 14.48 -26.45
CA LYS A 221 1.60 14.88 -27.13
C LYS A 221 0.48 15.32 -26.19
N LYS A 222 0.41 14.71 -25.00
CA LYS A 222 -0.63 15.06 -24.02
C LYS A 222 -0.32 16.38 -23.34
N LEU A 223 -1.35 16.97 -22.74
CA LEU A 223 -1.19 18.19 -21.95
C LEU A 223 -0.54 17.92 -20.58
N PRO A 224 0.03 18.94 -19.92
CA PRO A 224 0.64 18.78 -18.61
C PRO A 224 -0.28 18.17 -17.54
N GLU A 225 -1.57 18.49 -17.56
CA GLU A 225 -2.61 18.02 -16.64
C GLU A 225 -3.22 16.67 -17.02
N GLU A 226 -3.05 16.22 -18.26
CA GLU A 226 -3.61 14.96 -18.75
C GLU A 226 -2.79 13.76 -18.26
N ARG A 227 -3.43 12.60 -18.22
CA ARG A 227 -2.88 11.34 -17.71
C ARG A 227 -2.78 10.28 -18.80
N THR A 228 -1.91 9.32 -18.57
CA THR A 228 -1.79 8.08 -19.34
C THR A 228 -2.17 6.89 -18.47
N ASP A 229 -3.04 6.02 -18.95
CA ASP A 229 -3.31 4.74 -18.30
C ASP A 229 -2.42 3.64 -18.90
N TRP A 230 -1.35 3.30 -18.17
CA TRP A 230 -0.38 2.29 -18.58
C TRP A 230 0.21 1.61 -17.35
N ARG A 231 0.35 0.28 -17.43
CA ARG A 231 1.01 -0.55 -16.42
C ARG A 231 1.74 -1.70 -17.07
N VAL A 232 2.98 -1.89 -16.66
CA VAL A 232 3.82 -2.95 -17.16
C VAL A 232 3.48 -4.26 -16.44
N ASN A 233 3.03 -5.28 -17.17
CA ASN A 233 2.66 -6.59 -16.60
C ASN A 233 1.67 -6.48 -15.41
N GLU A 234 0.72 -5.55 -15.48
CA GLU A 234 -0.25 -5.26 -14.42
C GLU A 234 0.40 -4.82 -13.09
N GLN A 235 1.67 -4.42 -13.11
CA GLN A 235 2.39 -3.96 -11.93
C GLN A 235 1.99 -2.55 -11.55
N ASP A 236 2.06 -2.30 -10.25
CA ASP A 236 1.83 -1.00 -9.67
C ASP A 236 3.08 -0.11 -9.84
N ASN A 237 2.93 1.21 -9.68
CA ASN A 237 4.03 2.19 -9.72
C ASN A 237 4.72 2.43 -11.08
N THR A 238 4.26 1.82 -12.19
CA THR A 238 4.74 2.13 -13.54
C THR A 238 4.88 3.63 -13.85
N PRO A 239 3.90 4.49 -13.50
CA PRO A 239 4.01 5.93 -13.73
C PRO A 239 5.21 6.59 -13.04
N MET A 240 5.63 6.06 -11.88
CA MET A 240 6.71 6.64 -11.07
C MET A 240 8.08 6.41 -11.71
N TYR A 241 8.39 5.17 -12.11
CA TYR A 241 9.71 4.84 -12.67
C TYR A 241 9.83 5.08 -14.19
N GLN A 242 8.71 5.25 -14.90
CA GLN A 242 8.69 5.68 -16.31
C GLN A 242 8.36 7.17 -16.48
N HIS A 243 8.29 7.93 -15.39
CA HIS A 243 8.16 9.38 -15.37
C HIS A 243 6.98 9.94 -16.19
N PHE A 244 5.77 9.44 -15.95
CA PHE A 244 4.53 9.99 -16.52
C PHE A 244 3.44 10.16 -15.48
N LYS A 245 2.46 11.03 -15.75
CA LYS A 245 1.25 11.15 -14.91
C LYS A 245 0.31 10.00 -15.24
N GLY A 246 0.13 9.06 -14.31
CA GLY A 246 -0.73 7.90 -14.51
C GLY A 246 -1.66 7.61 -13.34
N LEU A 247 -2.33 6.47 -13.41
CA LEU A 247 -3.37 6.05 -12.47
C LEU A 247 -3.02 4.76 -11.73
N SER A 248 -1.75 4.55 -11.40
CA SER A 248 -1.27 3.31 -10.76
C SER A 248 -0.28 3.61 -9.63
N LEU A 249 -0.60 3.17 -8.42
CA LEU A 249 0.27 3.30 -7.25
C LEU A 249 0.00 2.16 -6.26
N TYR A 250 1.07 1.55 -5.76
CA TYR A 250 1.07 0.71 -4.58
C TYR A 250 1.62 1.49 -3.39
N SER A 251 0.90 1.44 -2.27
CA SER A 251 1.35 1.97 -0.99
C SER A 251 0.74 1.16 0.14
N SER A 252 1.53 0.87 1.18
CA SER A 252 1.00 0.23 2.40
C SER A 252 0.04 1.12 3.20
N ILE A 253 0.02 2.43 2.88
CA ILE A 253 -0.79 3.44 3.54
C ILE A 253 -1.44 4.32 2.48
N PHE A 254 -2.77 4.36 2.50
CA PHE A 254 -3.55 5.30 1.69
C PHE A 254 -4.38 6.19 2.60
N ASP A 255 -4.68 7.39 2.10
CA ASP A 255 -5.70 8.22 2.73
C ASP A 255 -7.07 7.60 2.43
N GLN A 256 -7.89 7.47 3.47
CA GLN A 256 -9.23 6.90 3.40
C GLN A 256 -10.07 7.44 2.23
N GLN A 257 -9.95 8.72 1.89
CA GLN A 257 -10.78 9.31 0.83
C GLN A 257 -10.54 8.68 -0.54
N LEU A 258 -9.31 8.23 -0.80
CA LEU A 258 -8.99 7.57 -2.07
C LEU A 258 -9.52 6.13 -2.10
N ILE A 259 -9.42 5.43 -0.97
CA ILE A 259 -9.98 4.08 -0.79
C ILE A 259 -11.51 4.14 -0.92
N ASP A 260 -12.16 5.08 -0.25
CA ASP A 260 -13.60 5.32 -0.35
C ASP A 260 -14.01 5.66 -1.78
N LEU A 261 -13.27 6.52 -2.47
CA LEU A 261 -13.53 6.86 -3.87
C LEU A 261 -13.56 5.61 -4.74
N TYR A 262 -12.48 4.80 -4.71
CA TYR A 262 -12.36 3.62 -5.55
C TYR A 262 -13.38 2.55 -5.15
N TYR A 263 -13.43 2.17 -3.88
CA TYR A 263 -14.13 0.96 -3.47
C TYR A 263 -15.59 1.17 -3.06
N LYS A 264 -15.97 2.36 -2.55
CA LYS A 264 -17.33 2.62 -2.05
C LYS A 264 -18.14 3.54 -2.95
N ASN A 265 -17.55 4.67 -3.34
CA ASN A 265 -18.27 5.70 -4.10
C ASN A 265 -18.38 5.29 -5.58
N LEU A 266 -17.26 5.02 -6.25
CA LEU A 266 -17.27 4.66 -7.67
C LEU A 266 -17.30 3.16 -7.90
N MET A 267 -16.97 2.34 -6.90
CA MET A 267 -16.89 0.88 -7.01
C MET A 267 -16.00 0.45 -8.21
N ILE A 268 -14.87 1.13 -8.41
CA ILE A 268 -13.83 0.72 -9.36
C ILE A 268 -13.28 -0.64 -8.91
N ASN A 269 -13.79 -1.71 -9.52
CA ASN A 269 -13.34 -3.05 -9.24
C ASN A 269 -11.97 -3.27 -9.89
N ILE A 270 -10.98 -3.59 -9.05
CA ILE A 270 -9.63 -3.90 -9.50
C ILE A 270 -9.46 -5.41 -9.59
N LYS A 271 -8.74 -5.86 -10.63
CA LYS A 271 -8.58 -7.28 -10.96
C LYS A 271 -8.10 -8.11 -9.77
N GLU A 272 -7.07 -7.63 -9.09
CA GLU A 272 -6.45 -8.26 -7.92
C GLU A 272 -6.78 -7.47 -6.66
N GLU A 273 -7.63 -8.02 -5.80
CA GLU A 273 -8.05 -7.36 -4.56
C GLU A 273 -6.85 -6.92 -3.71
N SER A 274 -6.82 -5.64 -3.31
CA SER A 274 -5.86 -5.14 -2.32
C SER A 274 -6.22 -3.74 -1.81
N VAL A 275 -6.22 -3.55 -0.50
CA VAL A 275 -6.29 -2.20 0.13
C VAL A 275 -5.01 -1.36 -0.07
N SER A 276 -3.95 -1.97 -0.60
CA SER A 276 -2.63 -1.34 -0.74
C SER A 276 -2.34 -0.88 -2.17
N ARG A 277 -3.35 -0.77 -3.04
CA ARG A 277 -3.18 -0.20 -4.39
C ARG A 277 -4.43 0.50 -4.91
N TYR A 278 -4.24 1.40 -5.86
CA TYR A 278 -5.26 1.80 -6.83
C TYR A 278 -4.68 1.70 -8.25
N GLN A 279 -5.54 1.39 -9.21
CA GLN A 279 -5.12 1.17 -10.60
C GLN A 279 -6.25 1.54 -11.57
N SER A 280 -5.91 2.24 -12.66
CA SER A 280 -6.79 2.49 -13.82
C SER A 280 -8.16 3.06 -13.41
N THR A 281 -9.17 2.91 -14.27
CA THR A 281 -10.54 3.42 -14.11
C THR A 281 -11.60 2.32 -14.10
N GLY A 282 -11.18 1.05 -14.16
CA GLY A 282 -12.06 -0.10 -14.33
C GLY A 282 -12.62 -0.24 -15.74
N GLY A 283 -11.93 0.33 -16.75
CA GLY A 283 -12.39 0.32 -18.14
C GLY A 283 -13.55 1.28 -18.42
N ARG A 284 -13.93 2.16 -17.49
CA ARG A 284 -15.10 3.05 -17.64
C ARG A 284 -14.72 4.37 -18.29
N ALA A 285 -15.42 4.73 -19.37
CA ALA A 285 -15.08 5.93 -20.15
C ALA A 285 -15.39 7.23 -19.41
N ASN A 286 -16.51 7.29 -18.67
CA ASN A 286 -16.86 8.43 -17.81
C ASN A 286 -15.72 8.79 -16.86
N ILE A 287 -15.16 7.81 -16.15
CA ILE A 287 -14.07 8.03 -15.19
C ILE A 287 -12.76 8.35 -15.90
N ALA A 288 -12.45 7.65 -17.00
CA ALA A 288 -11.26 7.94 -17.81
C ALA A 288 -11.24 9.39 -18.28
N SER A 289 -12.35 9.87 -18.83
CA SER A 289 -12.50 11.25 -19.28
C SER A 289 -12.50 12.25 -18.13
N LEU A 290 -13.20 11.95 -17.02
CA LEU A 290 -13.25 12.77 -15.82
C LEU A 290 -11.86 12.97 -15.17
N PHE A 291 -11.00 11.94 -15.21
CA PHE A 291 -9.61 11.99 -14.74
C PHE A 291 -8.63 12.45 -15.82
N SER A 292 -9.13 13.01 -16.93
CA SER A 292 -8.33 13.54 -18.04
C SER A 292 -7.33 12.52 -18.58
N VAL A 293 -7.72 11.24 -18.67
CA VAL A 293 -6.92 10.19 -19.31
C VAL A 293 -6.98 10.39 -20.81
N ARG A 294 -5.88 10.90 -21.38
CA ARG A 294 -5.74 11.15 -22.83
C ARG A 294 -5.34 9.89 -23.57
N TYR A 295 -4.38 9.17 -23.03
CA TYR A 295 -3.85 7.95 -23.65
C TYR A 295 -4.03 6.74 -22.75
N ALA A 296 -4.31 5.60 -23.36
CA ALA A 296 -4.17 4.29 -22.75
C ALA A 296 -3.18 3.47 -23.58
N MET A 297 -2.34 2.68 -22.91
CA MET A 297 -1.53 1.67 -23.57
C MET A 297 -1.95 0.31 -23.06
N LEU A 298 -2.22 -0.60 -23.97
CA LEU A 298 -2.60 -1.97 -23.66
C LEU A 298 -1.68 -2.93 -24.41
N LYS A 299 -1.57 -4.15 -23.87
CA LYS A 299 -0.99 -5.26 -24.59
C LYS A 299 -2.02 -5.95 -25.47
N ASP A 300 -1.52 -6.69 -26.45
CA ASP A 300 -2.35 -7.29 -27.48
C ASP A 300 -3.49 -8.20 -27.00
N TYR A 301 -3.28 -8.87 -25.86
CA TYR A 301 -4.24 -9.77 -25.22
C TYR A 301 -5.19 -9.06 -24.24
N GLN A 302 -4.98 -7.77 -23.96
CA GLN A 302 -5.80 -7.00 -23.04
C GLN A 302 -6.93 -6.31 -23.79
N THR A 303 -8.17 -6.56 -23.35
CA THR A 303 -9.38 -6.10 -24.05
C THR A 303 -10.21 -5.09 -23.26
N ASN A 304 -9.84 -4.78 -22.01
CA ASN A 304 -10.59 -3.87 -21.15
C ASN A 304 -10.31 -2.39 -21.47
N LEU A 305 -10.55 -1.98 -22.72
CA LEU A 305 -10.43 -0.61 -23.19
C LEU A 305 -11.76 0.13 -22.95
N PRO A 306 -11.75 1.36 -22.37
CA PRO A 306 -12.95 2.17 -22.27
C PRO A 306 -13.49 2.62 -23.63
N GLU A 307 -14.79 2.89 -23.68
CA GLU A 307 -15.43 3.52 -24.84
C GLU A 307 -14.72 4.84 -25.21
N PHE A 308 -14.75 5.19 -26.51
CA PHE A 308 -14.11 6.37 -27.12
C PHE A 308 -12.58 6.38 -27.20
N PHE A 309 -11.89 5.33 -26.79
CA PHE A 309 -10.45 5.18 -27.05
C PHE A 309 -10.21 4.57 -28.43
N LYS A 310 -9.58 5.34 -29.33
CA LYS A 310 -9.26 4.89 -30.69
C LYS A 310 -7.78 4.53 -30.83
N PRO A 311 -7.42 3.48 -31.59
CA PRO A 311 -6.01 3.12 -31.79
C PRO A 311 -5.28 4.24 -32.53
N VAL A 312 -4.06 4.57 -32.09
CA VAL A 312 -3.21 5.61 -32.70
C VAL A 312 -1.83 5.12 -33.10
N LYS A 313 -1.31 4.09 -32.42
CA LYS A 313 -0.01 3.49 -32.75
C LYS A 313 0.07 2.05 -32.22
N ALA A 314 0.79 1.20 -32.94
CA ALA A 314 1.17 -0.13 -32.48
C ALA A 314 2.68 -0.33 -32.62
N SER A 315 3.30 -1.01 -31.66
CA SER A 315 4.71 -1.39 -31.72
C SER A 315 4.92 -2.66 -30.90
N GLY A 316 5.32 -3.74 -31.56
CA GLY A 316 5.37 -5.07 -30.95
C GLY A 316 4.01 -5.46 -30.35
N GLN A 317 4.01 -5.92 -29.10
CA GLN A 317 2.80 -6.29 -28.35
C GLN A 317 2.04 -5.11 -27.73
N TYR A 318 2.45 -3.86 -27.98
CA TYR A 318 1.89 -2.68 -27.33
C TYR A 318 1.05 -1.87 -28.32
N ARG A 319 -0.14 -1.48 -27.89
CA ARG A 319 -1.10 -0.70 -28.64
C ARG A 319 -1.44 0.55 -27.85
N MET A 320 -1.21 1.71 -28.46
CA MET A 320 -1.58 3.01 -27.93
C MET A 320 -2.96 3.39 -28.43
N TYR A 321 -3.78 3.91 -27.52
CA TYR A 321 -5.12 4.41 -27.80
C TYR A 321 -5.28 5.83 -27.28
N GLU A 322 -6.02 6.65 -28.01
CA GLU A 322 -6.33 8.03 -27.67
C GLU A 322 -7.82 8.20 -27.39
N ASN A 323 -8.12 8.76 -26.23
CA ASN A 323 -9.47 9.10 -25.82
C ASN A 323 -9.97 10.32 -26.60
N GLN A 324 -11.12 10.17 -27.26
CA GLN A 324 -11.77 11.22 -28.04
C GLN A 324 -12.72 12.11 -27.21
N GLN A 325 -13.02 11.74 -25.97
CA GLN A 325 -14.00 12.39 -25.10
C GLN A 325 -13.39 12.92 -23.79
N VAL A 326 -12.11 13.29 -23.78
CA VAL A 326 -11.40 13.76 -22.58
C VAL A 326 -12.03 15.04 -22.02
N LEU A 327 -12.26 15.08 -20.70
CA LEU A 327 -12.69 16.29 -20.02
C LEU A 327 -11.48 17.09 -19.49
N PRO A 328 -11.53 18.44 -19.54
CA PRO A 328 -10.48 19.27 -18.97
C PRO A 328 -10.25 18.99 -17.47
N ALA A 329 -9.00 19.01 -17.02
CA ALA A 329 -8.68 18.74 -15.62
C ALA A 329 -9.24 19.80 -14.66
N VAL A 330 -9.34 21.04 -15.14
CA VAL A 330 -9.97 22.18 -14.48
C VAL A 330 -11.28 22.49 -15.18
N ARG A 331 -12.38 22.46 -14.43
CA ARG A 331 -13.73 22.81 -14.91
C ARG A 331 -14.38 23.78 -13.94
N ILE A 332 -15.31 24.59 -14.42
CA ILE A 332 -16.12 25.47 -13.58
C ILE A 332 -17.58 25.10 -13.79
N MET A 333 -18.26 24.81 -12.69
CA MET A 333 -19.64 24.33 -12.66
C MET A 333 -20.45 25.14 -11.66
N ASP A 334 -21.73 25.34 -11.97
CA ASP A 334 -22.70 26.07 -11.17
C ASP A 334 -23.89 25.20 -10.71
N HIS A 335 -23.95 23.95 -11.16
CA HIS A 335 -24.88 22.95 -10.67
C HIS A 335 -24.29 22.16 -9.49
N TYR A 336 -25.07 22.02 -8.41
CA TYR A 336 -24.63 21.37 -7.18
C TYR A 336 -25.59 20.26 -6.78
N TYR A 337 -25.06 19.07 -6.47
CA TYR A 337 -25.83 17.89 -6.08
C TYR A 337 -25.48 17.40 -4.69
N ASP A 338 -26.48 17.00 -3.92
CA ASP A 338 -26.28 16.36 -2.62
C ASP A 338 -25.99 14.86 -2.79
N ALA A 339 -24.80 14.46 -2.37
CA ALA A 339 -24.28 13.09 -2.45
C ALA A 339 -25.23 12.02 -1.86
N ARG A 340 -26.08 12.39 -0.88
CA ARG A 340 -27.01 11.45 -0.24
C ARG A 340 -28.05 10.85 -1.19
N TYR A 341 -28.35 11.54 -2.29
CA TYR A 341 -29.33 11.09 -3.28
C TYR A 341 -28.69 10.26 -4.42
N LEU A 342 -27.36 10.19 -4.49
CA LEU A 342 -26.63 9.42 -5.50
C LEU A 342 -26.44 7.96 -5.04
N LYS A 343 -27.37 7.09 -5.44
CA LYS A 343 -27.45 5.70 -4.97
C LYS A 343 -26.58 4.74 -5.77
N THR A 344 -26.46 4.94 -7.08
CA THR A 344 -25.68 4.06 -7.97
C THR A 344 -24.34 4.69 -8.36
N ALA A 345 -23.37 3.89 -8.80
CA ALA A 345 -22.09 4.41 -9.26
C ALA A 345 -22.24 5.24 -10.56
N ILE A 346 -23.14 4.85 -11.46
CA ILE A 346 -23.41 5.57 -12.71
C ILE A 346 -24.02 6.95 -12.45
N ASP A 347 -24.96 7.07 -11.50
CA ASP A 347 -25.48 8.39 -11.09
C ASP A 347 -24.36 9.29 -10.55
N ARG A 348 -23.42 8.71 -9.78
CA ARG A 348 -22.28 9.46 -9.25
C ARG A 348 -21.34 9.92 -10.36
N GLU A 349 -21.08 9.07 -11.35
CA GLU A 349 -20.30 9.43 -12.53
C GLU A 349 -20.94 10.60 -13.29
N HIS A 350 -22.23 10.48 -13.61
CA HIS A 350 -22.97 11.52 -14.33
C HIS A 350 -23.00 12.85 -13.56
N ALA A 351 -23.34 12.81 -12.27
CA ALA A 351 -23.39 14.00 -11.41
C ALA A 351 -22.03 14.70 -11.25
N MET A 352 -20.90 13.98 -11.34
CA MET A 352 -19.55 14.57 -11.34
C MET A 352 -19.12 15.11 -12.72
N ILE A 353 -19.76 14.64 -13.80
CA ILE A 353 -19.50 15.11 -15.16
C ILE A 353 -20.20 16.46 -15.37
N ASP A 354 -21.47 16.57 -15.00
CA ASP A 354 -22.30 17.74 -15.28
C ASP A 354 -22.45 18.72 -14.09
N GLY A 355 -21.92 18.39 -12.91
CA GLY A 355 -21.98 19.27 -11.75
C GLY A 355 -21.00 18.94 -10.61
N VAL A 356 -21.30 19.52 -9.45
CA VAL A 356 -20.50 19.46 -8.24
C VAL A 356 -21.23 18.69 -7.16
N VAL A 357 -20.71 17.53 -6.81
CA VAL A 357 -21.21 16.70 -5.72
C VAL A 357 -20.65 17.18 -4.39
N LEU A 358 -21.53 17.57 -3.48
CA LEU A 358 -21.22 18.01 -2.12
C LEU A 358 -21.93 17.11 -1.10
N ASN A 359 -21.37 17.04 0.10
CA ASN A 359 -22.00 16.32 1.19
C ASN A 359 -23.07 17.20 1.86
N ARG A 360 -24.34 16.76 1.89
CA ARG A 360 -25.47 17.44 2.56
C ARG A 360 -25.74 18.86 2.05
N LYS A 361 -25.34 19.17 0.81
CA LYS A 361 -25.58 20.46 0.15
C LYS A 361 -25.84 20.24 -1.34
N GLY A 362 -26.63 21.10 -1.96
CA GLY A 362 -27.05 20.98 -3.35
C GLY A 362 -28.42 20.32 -3.51
N GLU A 363 -28.84 20.18 -4.76
CA GLU A 363 -30.15 19.68 -5.14
C GLU A 363 -30.19 18.14 -5.13
N LYS A 364 -31.42 17.60 -5.18
CA LYS A 364 -31.62 16.16 -5.37
C LYS A 364 -31.29 15.80 -6.81
N TYR A 365 -30.36 14.88 -7.00
CA TYR A 365 -30.08 14.33 -8.32
C TYR A 365 -31.25 13.48 -8.83
N LYS A 366 -31.63 13.63 -10.09
CA LYS A 366 -32.64 12.80 -10.75
C LYS A 366 -31.91 11.64 -11.45
N PRO A 367 -32.02 10.39 -10.97
CA PRO A 367 -31.31 9.27 -11.57
C PRO A 367 -31.67 9.10 -13.05
N HIS A 368 -30.65 8.99 -13.90
CA HIS A 368 -30.85 8.68 -15.32
C HIS A 368 -30.83 7.18 -15.59
N ALA A 369 -30.16 6.40 -14.75
CA ALA A 369 -30.04 4.96 -14.90
C ALA A 369 -31.11 4.23 -14.07
N SER A 370 -31.99 3.51 -14.76
CA SER A 370 -32.91 2.55 -14.12
C SER A 370 -32.26 1.18 -14.00
N ASN A 371 -32.63 0.42 -12.97
CA ASN A 371 -32.19 -0.96 -12.83
C ASN A 371 -32.93 -1.84 -13.85
N LEU A 372 -32.18 -2.50 -14.72
CA LEU A 372 -32.66 -3.28 -15.86
C LEU A 372 -32.88 -4.76 -15.52
N LEU A 373 -32.63 -5.20 -14.28
CA LEU A 373 -32.75 -6.62 -13.90
C LEU A 373 -34.13 -7.23 -14.19
N SER A 374 -35.21 -6.45 -14.09
CA SER A 374 -36.56 -6.95 -14.40
C SER A 374 -36.84 -7.11 -15.91
N GLN A 375 -35.90 -6.69 -16.77
CA GLN A 375 -36.01 -6.72 -18.22
C GLN A 375 -35.04 -7.72 -18.86
N VAL A 376 -34.29 -8.48 -18.05
CA VAL A 376 -33.33 -9.50 -18.52
C VAL A 376 -33.72 -10.85 -17.96
N ASP A 377 -33.50 -11.90 -18.74
CA ASP A 377 -33.67 -13.27 -18.26
C ASP A 377 -32.39 -13.70 -17.54
N VAL A 378 -32.54 -14.39 -16.40
CA VAL A 378 -31.42 -14.83 -15.56
C VAL A 378 -31.50 -16.33 -15.38
N GLN A 379 -30.49 -17.04 -15.89
CA GLN A 379 -30.43 -18.49 -15.84
C GLN A 379 -29.24 -18.93 -15.01
N ASP A 380 -29.46 -19.96 -14.18
CA ASP A 380 -28.41 -20.61 -13.41
C ASP A 380 -27.62 -21.59 -14.29
N ASP A 381 -26.32 -21.71 -14.05
CA ASP A 381 -25.47 -22.74 -14.64
C ASP A 381 -24.67 -23.45 -13.54
N ALA A 382 -24.90 -24.75 -13.35
CA ALA A 382 -24.18 -25.58 -12.37
C ALA A 382 -24.16 -25.01 -10.93
N ILE A 383 -25.27 -24.41 -10.50
CA ILE A 383 -25.49 -23.89 -9.14
C ILE A 383 -26.62 -24.66 -8.44
N GLN A 384 -26.43 -24.94 -7.15
CA GLN A 384 -27.49 -25.37 -6.24
C GLN A 384 -27.82 -24.26 -5.24
N HIS A 385 -29.10 -23.89 -5.12
CA HIS A 385 -29.58 -22.97 -4.09
C HIS A 385 -29.71 -23.69 -2.74
N LEU A 386 -29.07 -23.16 -1.70
CA LEU A 386 -29.12 -23.67 -0.34
C LEU A 386 -30.04 -22.84 0.57
N GLY A 387 -30.42 -21.64 0.14
CA GLY A 387 -31.26 -20.71 0.89
C GLY A 387 -31.24 -19.32 0.28
N ARG A 388 -31.77 -18.33 1.00
CA ARG A 388 -31.81 -16.93 0.52
C ARG A 388 -30.38 -16.40 0.31
N ASN A 389 -30.03 -16.11 -0.94
CA ASN A 389 -28.69 -15.66 -1.38
C ASN A 389 -27.56 -16.67 -1.09
N GLN A 390 -27.85 -17.90 -0.71
CA GLN A 390 -26.83 -18.91 -0.42
C GLN A 390 -26.84 -19.95 -1.53
N ILE A 391 -25.68 -20.11 -2.15
CA ILE A 391 -25.50 -21.01 -3.29
C ILE A 391 -24.32 -21.96 -3.06
N LYS A 392 -24.37 -23.11 -3.72
CA LYS A 392 -23.26 -24.03 -3.87
C LYS A 392 -22.93 -24.19 -5.34
N VAL A 393 -21.74 -23.74 -5.71
CA VAL A 393 -21.18 -23.90 -7.05
C VAL A 393 -20.71 -25.35 -7.21
N GLN A 394 -21.32 -26.07 -8.16
CA GLN A 394 -21.09 -27.51 -8.34
C GLN A 394 -19.89 -27.81 -9.25
N LYS A 395 -19.63 -26.95 -10.23
CA LYS A 395 -18.52 -27.04 -11.18
C LYS A 395 -17.76 -25.73 -11.24
N VAL A 396 -16.44 -25.78 -11.43
CA VAL A 396 -15.62 -24.57 -11.67
C VAL A 396 -16.16 -23.84 -12.90
N GLY A 397 -16.44 -22.55 -12.75
CA GLY A 397 -17.09 -21.73 -13.78
C GLY A 397 -18.61 -21.69 -13.69
N GLY A 398 -19.24 -22.50 -12.83
CA GLY A 398 -20.68 -22.43 -12.55
C GLY A 398 -21.09 -21.07 -11.98
N GLY A 399 -22.31 -20.64 -12.25
CA GLY A 399 -22.58 -19.22 -12.37
C GLY A 399 -24.00 -18.85 -12.79
N TYR A 400 -24.10 -17.64 -13.33
CA TYR A 400 -25.33 -17.07 -13.88
C TYR A 400 -25.09 -16.57 -15.29
N THR A 401 -26.09 -16.69 -16.14
CA THR A 401 -26.13 -16.05 -17.46
C THR A 401 -27.30 -15.07 -17.49
N LEU A 402 -27.03 -13.81 -17.83
CA LEU A 402 -28.04 -12.79 -18.03
C LEU A 402 -28.21 -12.55 -19.53
N SER A 403 -29.38 -12.89 -20.09
CA SER A 403 -29.69 -12.69 -21.50
C SER A 403 -30.38 -11.34 -21.71
N LEU A 404 -29.74 -10.44 -22.46
CA LEU A 404 -30.25 -9.11 -22.74
C LEU A 404 -31.13 -9.09 -23.99
N PRO A 405 -32.32 -8.48 -23.93
CA PRO A 405 -33.11 -8.23 -25.13
C PRO A 405 -32.40 -7.28 -26.10
N GLN A 406 -32.63 -7.46 -27.42
CA GLN A 406 -31.94 -6.68 -28.46
C GLN A 406 -32.13 -5.16 -28.36
N ASN A 407 -33.28 -4.69 -27.84
CA ASN A 407 -33.51 -3.25 -27.66
C ASN A 407 -32.54 -2.64 -26.65
N LEU A 408 -32.20 -3.35 -25.56
CA LEU A 408 -31.21 -2.89 -24.58
C LEU A 408 -29.81 -2.89 -25.17
N GLN A 409 -29.45 -3.95 -25.92
CA GLN A 409 -28.15 -4.05 -26.59
C GLN A 409 -27.92 -2.92 -27.60
N LYS A 410 -28.97 -2.47 -28.30
CA LYS A 410 -28.88 -1.33 -29.24
C LYS A 410 -28.82 0.02 -28.54
N LYS A 411 -29.47 0.14 -27.37
CA LYS A 411 -29.60 1.40 -26.62
C LYS A 411 -28.35 1.76 -25.82
N PHE A 412 -27.67 0.76 -25.26
CA PHE A 412 -26.55 0.96 -24.36
C PHE A 412 -25.26 0.40 -24.95
N LYS A 413 -24.14 1.07 -24.66
CA LYS A 413 -22.80 0.67 -25.11
C LYS A 413 -22.12 -0.24 -24.10
N ASP A 414 -22.30 0.07 -22.82
CA ASP A 414 -21.78 -0.70 -21.69
C ASP A 414 -22.89 -0.97 -20.67
N PHE A 415 -22.69 -2.01 -19.86
CA PHE A 415 -23.54 -2.33 -18.72
C PHE A 415 -22.72 -2.38 -17.44
N TYR A 416 -23.28 -1.83 -16.36
CA TYR A 416 -22.71 -1.91 -15.02
C TYR A 416 -23.49 -2.95 -14.23
N LEU A 417 -22.90 -4.13 -14.10
CA LEU A 417 -23.42 -5.23 -13.31
C LEU A 417 -22.92 -5.10 -11.87
N VAL A 418 -23.84 -5.02 -10.91
CA VAL A 418 -23.52 -4.97 -9.48
C VAL A 418 -23.93 -6.29 -8.83
N VAL A 419 -22.99 -6.96 -8.19
CA VAL A 419 -23.22 -8.22 -7.48
C VAL A 419 -22.73 -8.13 -6.04
N HIS A 420 -23.42 -8.80 -5.14
CA HIS A 420 -22.89 -9.16 -3.84
C HIS A 420 -22.27 -10.55 -3.95
N ILE A 421 -21.03 -10.70 -3.51
CA ILE A 421 -20.38 -11.99 -3.39
C ILE A 421 -19.51 -12.08 -2.15
N LYS A 422 -19.67 -13.18 -1.41
CA LYS A 422 -18.81 -13.53 -0.28
C LYS A 422 -18.56 -15.03 -0.26
N ARG A 423 -17.30 -15.43 -0.10
CA ARG A 423 -16.88 -16.83 -0.02
C ARG A 423 -17.36 -17.46 1.28
N GLY A 424 -18.06 -18.59 1.16
CA GLY A 424 -18.44 -19.48 2.25
C GLY A 424 -17.36 -20.54 2.51
N GLN A 425 -17.78 -21.72 2.99
CA GLN A 425 -16.86 -22.84 3.25
C GLN A 425 -16.65 -23.72 1.99
N PRO A 426 -15.44 -24.26 1.78
CA PRO A 426 -14.20 -23.95 2.50
C PRO A 426 -13.68 -22.54 2.16
N ASP A 427 -13.19 -21.80 3.17
CA ASP A 427 -12.58 -20.48 2.95
C ASP A 427 -11.32 -20.61 2.08
N SER A 428 -11.25 -19.78 1.05
CA SER A 428 -10.17 -19.80 0.07
C SER A 428 -10.15 -18.49 -0.72
N ASN A 429 -9.06 -18.26 -1.45
CA ASN A 429 -9.13 -17.34 -2.58
C ASN A 429 -10.22 -17.83 -3.54
N HIS A 430 -10.87 -16.87 -4.20
CA HIS A 430 -11.90 -17.16 -5.18
C HIS A 430 -11.82 -16.16 -6.33
N MET A 431 -12.36 -16.54 -7.47
CA MET A 431 -12.42 -15.75 -8.69
C MET A 431 -13.88 -15.60 -9.11
N ILE A 432 -14.21 -14.40 -9.58
CA ILE A 432 -15.43 -14.11 -10.33
C ILE A 432 -14.99 -13.73 -11.73
N ASP A 433 -15.39 -14.53 -12.72
CA ASP A 433 -15.22 -14.22 -14.13
C ASP A 433 -16.50 -13.56 -14.65
N VAL A 434 -16.39 -12.35 -15.20
CA VAL A 434 -17.52 -11.70 -15.90
C VAL A 434 -17.09 -11.41 -17.33
N ASN A 435 -17.60 -12.19 -18.28
CA ASN A 435 -17.21 -12.15 -19.71
C ASN A 435 -15.69 -12.02 -19.92
N GLY A 436 -14.89 -12.84 -19.22
CA GLY A 436 -13.44 -12.88 -19.32
C GLY A 436 -12.70 -11.89 -18.41
N TYR A 437 -13.41 -10.99 -17.71
CA TYR A 437 -12.81 -10.21 -16.64
C TYR A 437 -12.68 -11.06 -15.37
N GLN A 438 -11.51 -11.66 -15.19
CA GLN A 438 -11.18 -12.48 -14.03
C GLN A 438 -10.84 -11.62 -12.81
N ASN A 439 -11.77 -11.49 -11.87
CA ASN A 439 -11.58 -10.76 -10.63
C ASN A 439 -11.21 -11.69 -9.48
N ASN A 440 -9.96 -11.63 -9.05
CA ASN A 440 -9.39 -12.45 -8.00
C ASN A 440 -9.58 -11.80 -6.63
N ARG A 441 -10.21 -12.53 -5.72
CA ARG A 441 -10.59 -12.13 -4.38
C ARG A 441 -9.89 -12.99 -3.34
N LEU A 442 -9.58 -12.36 -2.22
CA LEU A 442 -8.77 -12.96 -1.17
C LEU A 442 -9.63 -13.74 -0.17
N PHE A 443 -9.05 -14.80 0.40
CA PHE A 443 -9.63 -15.51 1.55
C PHE A 443 -9.88 -14.57 2.75
N ASN A 444 -10.78 -14.97 3.65
CA ASN A 444 -11.32 -14.06 4.66
C ASN A 444 -10.27 -13.47 5.61
N ALA A 445 -9.24 -14.26 5.96
CA ALA A 445 -8.15 -13.86 6.87
C ALA A 445 -7.00 -13.06 6.21
N SER A 446 -7.12 -12.69 4.93
CA SER A 446 -6.05 -11.96 4.24
C SER A 446 -5.91 -10.51 4.72
N LYS A 447 -4.67 -10.10 5.02
CA LYS A 447 -4.33 -8.73 5.45
C LYS A 447 -4.49 -7.65 4.38
N TYR A 448 -4.69 -8.06 3.13
CA TYR A 448 -4.86 -7.15 1.98
C TYR A 448 -6.32 -7.05 1.52
N ARG A 449 -7.23 -7.83 2.11
CA ARG A 449 -8.66 -7.80 1.79
C ARG A 449 -9.25 -6.39 1.98
N THR A 450 -10.08 -5.99 1.03
CA THR A 450 -10.82 -4.71 0.99
C THR A 450 -12.07 -4.71 1.85
N GLY A 451 -12.63 -5.91 2.11
CA GLY A 451 -13.86 -6.07 2.89
C GLY A 451 -15.10 -5.61 2.15
N GLN A 452 -14.98 -5.26 0.87
CA GLN A 452 -16.12 -5.00 -0.01
C GLN A 452 -16.60 -6.32 -0.58
N TYR A 453 -17.89 -6.60 -0.40
CA TYR A 453 -18.55 -7.76 -1.01
C TYR A 453 -19.44 -7.36 -2.18
N GLU A 454 -19.81 -6.08 -2.27
CA GLU A 454 -20.50 -5.53 -3.43
C GLU A 454 -19.47 -5.10 -4.47
N GLN A 455 -19.49 -5.74 -5.63
CA GLN A 455 -18.58 -5.48 -6.73
C GLN A 455 -19.35 -4.98 -7.94
N LEU A 456 -18.78 -4.01 -8.65
CA LEU A 456 -19.30 -3.49 -9.90
C LEU A 456 -18.39 -3.92 -11.06
N TYR A 457 -18.99 -4.53 -12.08
CA TYR A 457 -18.34 -4.92 -13.32
C TYR A 457 -18.89 -4.08 -14.46
N ARG A 458 -18.02 -3.36 -15.16
CA ARG A 458 -18.34 -2.85 -16.49
C ARG A 458 -18.20 -4.02 -17.46
N VAL A 459 -19.26 -4.30 -18.21
CA VAL A 459 -19.31 -5.43 -19.12
C VAL A 459 -20.03 -5.06 -20.41
N GLN A 460 -19.57 -5.65 -21.51
CA GLN A 460 -20.29 -5.71 -22.78
C GLN A 460 -20.82 -7.13 -22.95
N PRO A 461 -22.07 -7.32 -23.39
CA PRO A 461 -22.56 -8.65 -23.69
C PRO A 461 -21.73 -9.29 -24.79
N ASP A 462 -21.72 -10.63 -24.83
CA ASP A 462 -21.15 -11.37 -25.94
C ASP A 462 -21.95 -11.20 -27.24
N LYS A 463 -21.59 -11.95 -28.28
CA LYS A 463 -22.22 -11.84 -29.60
C LYS A 463 -23.68 -12.30 -29.59
N GLU A 464 -24.02 -13.17 -28.66
CA GLU A 464 -25.35 -13.73 -28.43
C GLU A 464 -26.22 -12.83 -27.52
N GLY A 465 -25.64 -11.78 -26.94
CA GLY A 465 -26.34 -10.84 -26.08
C GLY A 465 -26.32 -11.22 -24.60
N ASN A 466 -25.39 -12.07 -24.17
CA ASN A 466 -25.31 -12.60 -22.82
C ASN A 466 -24.20 -11.96 -21.99
N ILE A 467 -24.47 -11.82 -20.69
CA ILE A 467 -23.46 -11.58 -19.66
C ILE A 467 -23.32 -12.85 -18.83
N HIS A 468 -22.17 -13.51 -18.92
CA HIS A 468 -21.83 -14.68 -18.13
C HIS A 468 -21.08 -14.28 -16.86
N ILE A 469 -21.48 -14.85 -15.74
CA ILE A 469 -20.85 -14.70 -14.43
C ILE A 469 -20.41 -16.08 -13.97
N GLY A 470 -19.12 -16.41 -14.06
CA GLY A 470 -18.56 -17.68 -13.61
C GLY A 470 -17.88 -17.56 -12.25
N LEU A 471 -18.05 -18.58 -11.39
CA LEU A 471 -17.45 -18.62 -10.05
C LEU A 471 -16.44 -19.77 -9.92
N SER A 472 -15.35 -19.52 -9.18
CA SER A 472 -14.33 -20.52 -8.86
C SER A 472 -13.70 -20.23 -7.48
N PRO A 473 -13.31 -21.26 -6.69
CA PRO A 473 -13.51 -22.70 -6.91
C PRO A 473 -14.96 -23.15 -6.63
N THR A 474 -15.21 -24.45 -6.62
CA THR A 474 -16.50 -25.00 -6.17
C THR A 474 -16.75 -24.75 -4.67
N GLY A 475 -17.97 -25.00 -4.20
CA GLY A 475 -18.35 -24.86 -2.80
C GLY A 475 -19.31 -23.69 -2.54
N ASN A 476 -19.38 -23.24 -1.29
CA ASN A 476 -20.45 -22.36 -0.86
C ASN A 476 -20.11 -20.88 -1.08
N TYR A 477 -21.10 -20.10 -1.49
CA TYR A 477 -21.04 -18.64 -1.63
C TYR A 477 -22.32 -18.00 -1.10
N GLU A 478 -22.18 -16.81 -0.54
CA GLU A 478 -23.28 -15.85 -0.44
C GLU A 478 -23.23 -14.99 -1.72
N PHE A 479 -24.24 -15.11 -2.58
CA PHE A 479 -24.28 -14.45 -3.88
C PHE A 479 -25.65 -13.82 -4.16
N LYS A 480 -25.63 -12.61 -4.72
CA LYS A 480 -26.84 -11.93 -5.20
C LYS A 480 -26.52 -10.96 -6.32
N ILE A 481 -27.29 -10.97 -7.39
CA ILE A 481 -27.28 -9.91 -8.39
C ILE A 481 -28.09 -8.73 -7.84
N LEU A 482 -27.44 -7.58 -7.64
CA LEU A 482 -28.04 -6.40 -7.01
C LEU A 482 -28.62 -5.42 -8.04
N GLY A 483 -27.99 -5.30 -9.20
CA GLY A 483 -28.48 -4.43 -10.26
C GLY A 483 -27.73 -4.58 -11.57
N LEU A 484 -28.40 -4.17 -12.64
CA LEU A 484 -27.83 -4.05 -13.98
C LEU A 484 -28.24 -2.68 -14.52
N TYR A 485 -27.27 -1.85 -14.89
CA TYR A 485 -27.53 -0.48 -15.35
C TYR A 485 -26.88 -0.27 -16.71
N GLY A 486 -27.62 0.28 -17.67
CA GLY A 486 -27.09 0.58 -19.01
C GLY A 486 -26.44 1.97 -19.07
N GLU A 487 -25.30 2.07 -19.74
CA GLU A 487 -24.59 3.30 -20.03
C GLU A 487 -24.58 3.58 -21.54
N ASN A 488 -25.08 4.74 -21.95
CA ASN A 488 -25.14 5.19 -23.34
C ASN A 488 -24.18 6.36 -23.64
N TYR A 489 -23.50 6.86 -22.61
CA TYR A 489 -22.52 7.94 -22.63
C TYR A 489 -23.04 9.31 -23.05
N GLN A 490 -24.35 9.53 -23.13
CA GLN A 490 -24.91 10.83 -23.53
C GLN A 490 -24.47 11.97 -22.60
N THR A 491 -24.41 11.71 -21.28
CA THR A 491 -23.94 12.68 -20.29
C THR A 491 -22.49 13.10 -20.56
N LEU A 492 -21.62 12.15 -20.92
CA LEU A 492 -20.23 12.43 -21.26
C LEU A 492 -20.11 13.16 -22.61
N GLU A 493 -20.85 12.71 -23.63
CA GLU A 493 -20.84 13.33 -24.97
C GLU A 493 -21.37 14.76 -24.96
N ASN A 494 -22.32 15.08 -24.08
CA ASN A 494 -22.86 16.44 -23.93
C ASN A 494 -21.99 17.36 -23.04
N ALA A 495 -21.09 16.79 -22.24
CA ALA A 495 -20.29 17.58 -21.30
C ALA A 495 -19.33 18.55 -22.04
N PRO A 496 -19.14 19.79 -21.55
CA PRO A 496 -18.21 20.72 -22.18
C PRO A 496 -16.76 20.19 -22.17
N LYS A 497 -16.15 20.09 -23.35
CA LYS A 497 -14.72 19.69 -23.51
C LYS A 497 -13.78 20.87 -23.69
N GLU A 498 -14.32 22.08 -23.81
CA GLU A 498 -13.53 23.28 -24.06
C GLU A 498 -12.67 23.65 -22.84
N LYS A 499 -11.40 23.98 -23.08
CA LYS A 499 -10.51 24.43 -22.02
C LYS A 499 -10.83 25.86 -21.62
N ILE A 500 -11.29 26.00 -20.39
CA ILE A 500 -11.58 27.28 -19.73
C ILE A 500 -10.35 27.92 -19.04
N TYR A 501 -9.13 27.44 -19.33
CA TYR A 501 -7.88 27.97 -18.78
C TYR A 501 -6.84 28.18 -19.89
N ALA A 502 -6.05 29.23 -19.74
CA ALA A 502 -4.94 29.60 -20.60
C ALA A 502 -3.66 28.84 -20.23
N SER A 503 -3.45 28.56 -18.95
CA SER A 503 -2.30 27.78 -18.49
C SER A 503 -2.61 26.93 -17.25
N TYR A 504 -1.92 25.79 -17.16
CA TYR A 504 -1.88 24.91 -16.00
C TYR A 504 -0.42 24.57 -15.72
N GLN A 505 0.04 24.78 -14.49
CA GLN A 505 1.39 24.44 -14.05
C GLN A 505 1.32 23.71 -12.71
N GLU A 506 2.08 22.63 -12.59
CA GLU A 506 2.15 21.81 -11.38
C GLU A 506 3.61 21.48 -11.07
N GLY A 507 4.05 21.78 -9.85
CA GLY A 507 5.41 21.54 -9.40
C GLY A 507 5.69 22.17 -8.04
N GLN A 508 6.74 21.70 -7.33
CA GLN A 508 7.19 22.26 -6.05
C GLN A 508 6.07 22.42 -4.98
N SER A 509 5.16 21.44 -4.89
CA SER A 509 3.98 21.48 -4.00
C SER A 509 2.97 22.60 -4.29
N LYS A 510 2.97 23.12 -5.52
CA LYS A 510 2.05 24.16 -6.00
C LYS A 510 1.35 23.74 -7.29
N ILE A 511 0.13 24.21 -7.46
CA ILE A 511 -0.62 24.17 -8.71
C ILE A 511 -1.04 25.60 -9.02
N LYS A 512 -0.74 26.07 -10.24
CA LYS A 512 -1.14 27.38 -10.74
C LYS A 512 -2.02 27.22 -11.96
N VAL A 513 -3.14 27.94 -11.97
CA VAL A 513 -4.09 27.94 -13.08
C VAL A 513 -4.38 29.39 -13.45
N THR A 514 -4.29 29.70 -14.75
CA THR A 514 -4.77 30.97 -15.29
C THR A 514 -6.04 30.71 -16.09
N LEU A 515 -7.17 31.20 -15.62
CA LEU A 515 -8.49 31.02 -16.24
C LEU A 515 -8.68 31.95 -17.45
N LYS A 516 -9.46 31.47 -18.43
CA LYS A 516 -10.03 32.30 -19.52
C LYS A 516 -11.38 32.85 -19.08
N LYS A 517 -12.12 33.51 -19.97
CA LYS A 517 -13.50 33.93 -19.69
C LYS A 517 -14.35 32.73 -19.24
N HIS A 518 -15.00 32.87 -18.09
CA HIS A 518 -15.81 31.81 -17.49
C HIS A 518 -17.01 32.40 -16.73
N LYS A 519 -17.97 31.55 -16.36
CA LYS A 519 -19.09 31.93 -15.48
C LYS A 519 -18.68 31.81 -14.02
N LYS A 520 -19.41 32.50 -13.13
CA LYS A 520 -19.31 32.29 -11.68
C LYS A 520 -19.66 30.84 -11.33
N GLY A 521 -18.93 30.23 -10.40
CA GLY A 521 -19.22 28.86 -9.97
C GLY A 521 -18.13 28.26 -9.08
N MET A 522 -18.06 26.94 -9.07
CA MET A 522 -17.04 26.15 -8.40
C MET A 522 -16.01 25.69 -9.42
N MET A 523 -14.76 26.12 -9.28
CA MET A 523 -13.65 25.50 -9.98
C MET A 523 -13.39 24.12 -9.36
N VAL A 524 -13.59 23.07 -10.14
CA VAL A 524 -13.28 21.68 -9.80
C VAL A 524 -12.00 21.27 -10.51
N LEU A 525 -11.00 20.84 -9.73
CA LEU A 525 -9.76 20.26 -10.23
C LEU A 525 -9.73 18.76 -9.91
N ASN A 526 -9.50 17.92 -10.92
CA ASN A 526 -9.45 16.45 -10.80
C ASN A 526 -8.17 15.92 -10.12
N ALA A 527 -7.77 16.56 -9.01
CA ALA A 527 -6.68 16.18 -8.14
C ALA A 527 -7.19 15.95 -6.71
N PRO A 528 -6.53 15.09 -5.90
CA PRO A 528 -7.02 14.73 -4.58
C PRO A 528 -6.92 15.89 -3.59
N TYR A 529 -8.04 16.25 -2.97
CA TYR A 529 -8.10 17.15 -1.84
C TYR A 529 -7.42 16.53 -0.61
N ARG A 530 -6.62 17.36 0.10
CA ARG A 530 -5.97 16.99 1.36
C ARG A 530 -6.11 18.10 2.39
N LYS A 531 -6.29 17.71 3.65
CA LYS A 531 -6.17 18.66 4.78
C LYS A 531 -4.78 19.29 4.77
N GLY A 532 -4.71 20.60 4.97
CA GLY A 532 -3.45 21.37 4.85
C GLY A 532 -3.25 22.03 3.49
N MET A 533 -4.14 21.80 2.52
CA MET A 533 -4.20 22.61 1.30
C MET A 533 -4.69 24.02 1.58
N LYS A 534 -4.12 25.00 0.87
CA LYS A 534 -4.53 26.40 0.85
C LYS A 534 -4.69 26.87 -0.59
N ALA A 535 -5.61 27.79 -0.85
CA ALA A 535 -5.76 28.41 -2.16
C ALA A 535 -5.79 29.94 -2.07
N GLN A 536 -5.42 30.57 -3.18
CA GLN A 536 -5.59 31.99 -3.43
C GLN A 536 -6.26 32.18 -4.80
N VAL A 537 -7.21 33.11 -4.89
CA VAL A 537 -7.84 33.56 -6.14
C VAL A 537 -7.50 35.04 -6.29
N ASP A 538 -6.76 35.38 -7.34
CA ASP A 538 -6.24 36.74 -7.59
C ASP A 538 -5.57 37.36 -6.34
N GLY A 539 -4.75 36.57 -5.66
CA GLY A 539 -4.02 36.96 -4.44
C GLY A 539 -4.85 36.90 -3.15
N HIS A 540 -6.17 36.72 -3.22
CA HIS A 540 -7.03 36.68 -2.05
C HIS A 540 -7.17 35.25 -1.53
N PRO A 541 -6.96 34.99 -0.23
CA PRO A 541 -7.10 33.66 0.35
C PRO A 541 -8.52 33.12 0.19
N VAL A 542 -8.64 31.89 -0.32
CA VAL A 542 -9.90 31.15 -0.41
C VAL A 542 -9.71 29.77 0.20
N THR A 543 -10.73 29.28 0.90
CA THR A 543 -10.69 27.93 1.51
C THR A 543 -11.00 26.88 0.45
N PRO A 544 -10.05 25.99 0.10
CA PRO A 544 -10.35 24.86 -0.76
C PRO A 544 -11.25 23.87 -0.02
N GLN A 545 -12.19 23.28 -0.73
CA GLN A 545 -13.10 22.27 -0.19
C GLN A 545 -13.02 20.97 -0.99
N ARG A 546 -13.42 19.88 -0.32
CA ARG A 546 -13.57 18.58 -0.97
C ARG A 546 -14.88 18.53 -1.72
N VAL A 547 -14.81 18.32 -3.03
CA VAL A 547 -15.97 18.15 -3.92
C VAL A 547 -15.81 16.87 -4.71
N ASN A 548 -16.88 16.35 -5.32
CA ASN A 548 -16.83 15.12 -6.13
C ASN A 548 -16.10 13.98 -5.40
N TYR A 549 -16.44 13.80 -4.13
CA TYR A 549 -15.90 12.81 -3.17
C TYR A 549 -14.42 12.98 -2.77
N PHE A 550 -13.54 13.35 -3.71
CA PHE A 550 -12.10 13.43 -3.48
C PHE A 550 -11.43 14.63 -4.16
N MET A 551 -12.10 15.34 -5.06
CA MET A 551 -11.51 16.41 -5.87
C MET A 551 -11.36 17.72 -5.09
N ILE A 552 -10.51 18.62 -5.59
CA ILE A 552 -10.35 19.97 -5.06
C ILE A 552 -11.43 20.87 -5.68
N GLY A 553 -12.18 21.57 -4.84
CA GLY A 553 -13.12 22.62 -5.23
C GLY A 553 -12.69 23.99 -4.68
N ILE A 554 -12.74 25.02 -5.52
CA ILE A 554 -12.48 26.42 -5.15
C ILE A 554 -13.60 27.29 -5.73
N PRO A 555 -14.36 28.03 -4.90
CA PRO A 555 -15.35 28.97 -5.42
C PRO A 555 -14.66 30.12 -6.16
N VAL A 556 -15.21 30.50 -7.31
CA VAL A 556 -14.66 31.54 -8.19
C VAL A 556 -15.78 32.42 -8.75
N ASP A 557 -15.57 33.74 -8.76
CA ASP A 557 -16.45 34.69 -9.44
C ASP A 557 -16.07 34.84 -10.92
N ALA A 558 -16.96 35.38 -11.76
CA ALA A 558 -16.80 35.41 -13.22
C ALA A 558 -15.57 36.21 -13.73
N GLN A 559 -15.03 37.10 -12.90
CA GLN A 559 -13.85 37.90 -13.18
C GLN A 559 -12.53 37.25 -12.75
N ALA A 560 -12.57 36.10 -12.08
CA ALA A 560 -11.39 35.44 -11.53
C ALA A 560 -10.40 35.06 -12.64
N LYS A 561 -9.10 35.28 -12.42
CA LYS A 561 -8.08 34.96 -13.43
C LYS A 561 -7.02 34.00 -12.93
N HIS A 562 -6.47 34.22 -11.75
CA HIS A 562 -5.30 33.51 -11.27
C HIS A 562 -5.62 32.71 -10.01
N ILE A 563 -5.32 31.41 -10.05
CA ILE A 563 -5.54 30.52 -8.92
C ILE A 563 -4.22 29.85 -8.57
N GLU A 564 -3.81 29.98 -7.30
CA GLU A 564 -2.67 29.26 -6.74
C GLU A 564 -3.15 28.33 -5.63
N ILE A 565 -2.83 27.05 -5.74
CA ILE A 565 -3.09 26.02 -4.74
C ILE A 565 -1.74 25.57 -4.19
N THR A 566 -1.63 25.51 -2.87
CA THR A 566 -0.42 25.02 -2.19
C THR A 566 -0.79 23.94 -1.19
N TYR A 567 0.10 22.97 -1.00
CA TYR A 567 -0.08 21.92 0.00
C TYR A 567 1.09 21.87 0.98
N ARG A 568 0.76 21.73 2.26
CA ARG A 568 1.71 21.33 3.29
C ARG A 568 1.01 20.32 4.23
N PRO A 569 1.70 19.23 4.62
CA PRO A 569 1.13 18.31 5.59
C PRO A 569 0.70 19.04 6.88
N PRO A 570 -0.46 18.71 7.46
CA PRO A 570 -0.81 19.15 8.79
C PRO A 570 0.31 18.81 9.78
N TRP A 571 0.53 19.66 10.78
CA TRP A 571 1.54 19.46 11.84
C TRP A 571 3.00 19.53 11.40
N PHE A 572 3.30 19.87 10.14
CA PHE A 572 4.68 19.94 9.66
C PHE A 572 5.59 20.81 10.55
N PHE A 573 5.19 22.06 10.81
CA PHE A 573 5.94 22.94 11.71
C PHE A 573 5.86 22.50 13.17
N THR A 574 4.72 21.97 13.61
CA THR A 574 4.56 21.43 14.97
C THR A 574 5.58 20.33 15.24
N MET A 575 5.78 19.40 14.32
CA MET A 575 6.75 18.31 14.45
C MET A 575 8.19 18.82 14.42
N ILE A 576 8.50 19.81 13.58
CA ILE A 576 9.82 20.45 13.57
C ILE A 576 10.10 21.10 14.93
N ILE A 577 9.17 21.91 15.44
CA ILE A 577 9.31 22.62 16.72
C ILE A 577 9.48 21.60 17.87
N LEU A 578 8.63 20.57 17.93
CA LEU A 578 8.75 19.51 18.93
C LEU A 578 10.10 18.79 18.84
N SER A 579 10.57 18.48 17.63
CA SER A 579 11.87 17.83 17.45
C SER A 579 13.01 18.69 18.02
N PHE A 580 12.99 20.00 17.78
CA PHE A 580 13.97 20.92 18.36
C PHE A 580 13.88 20.99 19.88
N ILE A 581 12.66 21.05 20.43
CA ILE A 581 12.45 21.05 21.88
C ILE A 581 13.03 19.78 22.51
N PHE A 582 12.71 18.60 21.97
CA PHE A 582 13.23 17.34 22.51
C PHE A 582 14.74 17.19 22.35
N ALA A 583 15.32 17.68 21.25
CA ALA A 583 16.78 17.71 21.07
C ALA A 583 17.45 18.62 22.11
N LEU A 584 16.89 19.82 22.35
CA LEU A 584 17.40 20.75 23.36
C LEU A 584 17.29 20.16 24.77
N LEU A 585 16.14 19.58 25.13
CA LEU A 585 15.94 18.93 26.42
C LEU A 585 16.92 17.77 26.61
N SER A 586 17.17 16.96 25.58
CA SER A 586 18.14 15.87 25.61
C SER A 586 19.58 16.38 25.82
N TYR A 587 19.95 17.48 25.16
CA TYR A 587 21.23 18.15 25.37
C TYR A 587 21.37 18.69 26.80
N LEU A 588 20.37 19.44 27.28
CA LEU A 588 20.37 20.01 28.63
C LEU A 588 20.43 18.92 29.71
N PHE A 589 19.69 17.83 29.54
CA PHE A 589 19.73 16.68 30.42
C PHE A 589 21.12 16.02 30.42
N SER A 590 21.71 15.80 29.25
CA SER A 590 23.06 15.25 29.11
C SER A 590 24.11 16.13 29.79
N LYS A 591 24.02 17.46 29.61
CA LYS A 591 24.88 18.44 30.27
C LYS A 591 24.70 18.42 31.79
N TYR A 592 23.46 18.38 32.29
CA TYR A 592 23.17 18.28 33.72
C TYR A 592 23.79 17.01 34.33
N ILE A 593 23.65 15.86 33.68
CA ILE A 593 24.24 14.60 34.13
C ILE A 593 25.77 14.68 34.12
N TYR A 594 26.38 15.23 33.06
CA TYR A 594 27.82 15.44 32.97
C TYR A 594 28.34 16.29 34.13
N LEU A 595 27.70 17.45 34.39
CA LEU A 595 28.06 18.33 35.50
C LEU A 595 27.89 17.65 36.86
N LYS A 596 26.81 16.89 37.07
CA LYS A 596 26.57 16.16 38.31
C LYS A 596 27.60 15.06 38.56
N ILE A 597 28.03 14.35 37.51
CA ILE A 597 29.10 13.35 37.60
C ILE A 597 30.44 14.02 37.92
N ASN A 598 30.77 15.14 37.27
CA ASN A 598 32.02 15.86 37.53
C ASN A 598 32.05 16.47 38.93
N LYS A 599 30.93 17.02 39.43
CA LYS A 599 30.82 17.53 40.80
C LYS A 599 31.05 16.43 41.84
N ARG A 600 30.45 15.25 41.64
CA ARG A 600 30.70 14.08 42.51
C ARG A 600 32.14 13.58 42.47
N LYS A 601 32.84 13.75 41.34
CA LYS A 601 34.27 13.44 41.25
C LYS A 601 35.12 14.46 41.99
N SER A 602 34.81 15.76 41.88
CA SER A 602 35.54 16.81 42.61
C SER A 602 35.29 16.80 44.12
N GLU A 603 34.16 16.26 44.59
CA GLU A 603 33.87 16.05 46.02
C GLU A 603 34.49 14.76 46.59
N ALA A 604 35.04 13.88 45.74
CA ALA A 604 35.64 12.60 46.12
C ALA A 604 37.19 12.61 46.10
N TYR A 605 37.79 13.74 45.73
CA TYR A 605 39.20 14.10 45.95
C TYR A 605 39.25 15.18 47.02
#